data_AF-A0AA37VDZ9-F1
#
_entry.id   AF-A0AA37VDZ9-F1
#
_cell.length_a   1.000
_cell.length_b   1.000
_cell.length_c   1.000
_cell.angle_alpha   90.00
_cell.angle_beta   90.00
_cell.angle_gamma   90.00
#
_symmetry.space_group_name_H-M   'P 1'
#
loop_
_entity.id
_entity.type
_entity.pdbx_description
1 polymer ?
#
loop_
_entity_poly.entity_id
_entity_poly.type
_entity_poly.pdbx_seq_one_letter_code
_entity_poly.pdbx_strand_id
1 'polypeptide(L)'
;MSENINRRAALKVLSVLPLAGVVDAVEAQQPAQPPRTPHATPNQPAGQTAPPAASVPKRKFFTAREWRTVGVLADDIIPRDDRSGSATDAGVPAYMDHHMSVQETSDESRVAMRGGLRWLDTETRRRFNVAYHQASEAQRHQILDDIAGPAAQAPPALRPGAAFFNTFRNMVASGFFSSAIGWKDLQYQGNVFNPNWQGCPKPALDKLGVSYDLMTTRVAPQGTPTR
;
A
#
# COMPACT_ATOMS: atom_id res chain seq x y z
N MET A 1 -30.03 -19.15 -32.25
CA MET A 1 -29.23 -18.31 -33.18
C MET A 1 -29.17 -16.93 -32.57
N SER A 2 -27.96 -16.54 -32.19
CA SER A 2 -27.63 -15.29 -31.53
C SER A 2 -27.67 -14.13 -32.52
N GLU A 3 -28.20 -12.97 -32.12
CA GLU A 3 -27.81 -11.72 -32.77
C GLU A 3 -27.59 -10.61 -31.74
N ASN A 4 -26.44 -9.97 -31.90
CA ASN A 4 -25.75 -9.14 -30.93
C ASN A 4 -26.32 -7.71 -30.88
N ILE A 5 -26.65 -7.22 -29.68
CA ILE A 5 -26.78 -5.78 -29.45
C ILE A 5 -25.38 -5.16 -29.39
N ASN A 6 -25.19 -4.21 -30.29
CA ASN A 6 -23.93 -3.58 -30.64
C ASN A 6 -23.44 -2.61 -29.55
N ARG A 7 -22.24 -2.82 -29.03
CA ARG A 7 -21.57 -2.00 -28.00
C ARG A 7 -21.25 -0.56 -28.43
N ARG A 8 -21.55 -0.19 -29.68
CA ARG A 8 -21.39 1.17 -30.22
C ARG A 8 -22.63 2.08 -30.13
N ALA A 9 -23.76 1.59 -29.63
CA ALA A 9 -25.00 2.38 -29.52
C ALA A 9 -25.21 3.07 -28.14
N ALA A 10 -24.40 2.77 -27.13
CA ALA A 10 -24.56 3.31 -25.77
C ALA A 10 -23.79 4.63 -25.49
N LEU A 11 -23.07 5.16 -26.49
CA LEU A 11 -22.29 6.40 -26.38
C LEU A 11 -22.86 7.45 -27.34
N LYS A 12 -24.00 8.06 -26.96
CA LYS A 12 -24.53 9.31 -27.53
C LYS A 12 -25.73 9.79 -26.71
N VAL A 13 -25.50 10.50 -25.61
CA VAL A 13 -26.42 11.55 -25.13
C VAL A 13 -25.57 12.72 -24.62
N LEU A 14 -25.60 13.81 -25.37
CA LEU A 14 -24.94 15.08 -25.10
C LEU A 14 -25.92 16.17 -25.57
N SER A 15 -26.40 17.02 -24.65
CA SER A 15 -27.05 18.34 -24.88
C SER A 15 -27.59 18.85 -23.53
N VAL A 16 -26.99 19.83 -22.83
CA VAL A 16 -27.01 21.31 -23.02
C VAL A 16 -28.41 21.93 -23.04
N LEU A 17 -28.70 22.83 -22.08
CA LEU A 17 -29.38 24.14 -22.27
C LEU A 17 -29.12 25.07 -21.05
N PRO A 18 -28.75 26.36 -21.25
CA PRO A 18 -28.74 27.39 -20.21
C PRO A 18 -30.04 28.21 -20.22
N LEU A 19 -30.52 28.65 -19.06
CA LEU A 19 -31.55 29.71 -18.97
C LEU A 19 -31.00 30.86 -18.11
N ALA A 20 -30.89 32.01 -18.76
CA ALA A 20 -30.54 33.29 -18.17
C ALA A 20 -31.66 33.81 -17.26
N GLY A 21 -31.29 34.40 -16.13
CA GLY A 21 -32.17 35.15 -15.24
C GLY A 21 -31.37 36.23 -14.54
N VAL A 22 -31.54 37.47 -15.01
CA VAL A 22 -30.89 38.68 -14.50
C VAL A 22 -31.78 39.26 -13.41
N VAL A 23 -31.25 39.46 -12.20
CA VAL A 23 -31.82 40.38 -11.21
C VAL A 23 -30.69 41.23 -10.65
N ASP A 24 -30.70 42.50 -11.03
CA ASP A 24 -29.90 43.57 -10.44
C ASP A 24 -30.29 43.80 -8.98
N ALA A 25 -29.31 43.82 -8.07
CA ALA A 25 -29.45 44.40 -6.75
C ALA A 25 -28.11 44.96 -6.26
N VAL A 26 -27.94 46.26 -6.50
CA VAL A 26 -27.20 47.29 -5.72
C VAL A 26 -25.97 46.82 -4.94
N GLU A 27 -24.80 47.15 -5.48
CA GLU A 27 -23.50 47.03 -4.83
C GLU A 27 -23.24 48.26 -3.96
N ALA A 28 -23.29 48.10 -2.63
CA ALA A 28 -22.74 49.07 -1.69
C ALA A 28 -21.24 48.79 -1.54
N GLN A 29 -20.40 49.64 -2.13
CA GLN A 29 -18.94 49.61 -1.94
C GLN A 29 -18.56 49.73 -0.46
N GLN A 30 -18.07 48.64 0.13
CA GLN A 30 -17.21 48.66 1.32
C GLN A 30 -15.74 48.54 0.85
N PRO A 31 -14.80 49.29 1.46
CA PRO A 31 -13.40 49.28 1.03
C PRO A 31 -12.77 47.90 1.22
N ALA A 32 -12.13 47.42 0.15
CA ALA A 32 -11.52 46.10 0.03
C ALA A 32 -10.49 45.82 1.12
N GLN A 33 -10.75 44.80 1.94
CA GLN A 33 -9.69 44.04 2.60
C GLN A 33 -9.17 42.99 1.59
N PRO A 34 -7.85 42.79 1.45
CA PRO A 34 -7.34 41.76 0.56
C PRO A 34 -7.90 40.39 0.96
N PRO A 35 -8.36 39.56 0.01
CA PRO A 35 -8.88 38.24 0.34
C PRO A 35 -7.77 37.45 1.04
N ARG A 36 -8.02 37.08 2.31
CA ARG A 36 -7.25 36.01 2.94
C ARG A 36 -7.54 34.77 2.10
N THR A 37 -6.54 34.34 1.35
CA THR A 37 -6.56 33.07 0.64
C THR A 37 -6.97 31.99 1.64
N PRO A 38 -8.09 31.27 1.43
CA PRO A 38 -8.32 30.03 2.13
C PRO A 38 -7.12 29.14 1.82
N HIS A 39 -6.40 28.68 2.83
CA HIS A 39 -5.43 27.61 2.64
C HIS A 39 -6.16 26.47 1.94
N ALA A 40 -5.81 26.21 0.68
CA ALA A 40 -6.31 25.08 -0.07
C ALA A 40 -6.02 23.83 0.75
N THR A 41 -7.07 23.19 1.25
CA THR A 41 -6.97 21.89 1.90
C THR A 41 -6.51 20.90 0.81
N PRO A 42 -5.41 20.15 0.98
CA PRO A 42 -4.91 19.24 -0.06
C PRO A 42 -5.85 18.05 -0.36
N ASN A 43 -6.93 17.89 0.40
CA ASN A 43 -7.79 16.72 0.35
C ASN A 43 -9.13 17.04 -0.29
N GLN A 44 -9.12 17.32 -1.59
CA GLN A 44 -10.20 16.82 -2.43
C GLN A 44 -9.78 15.42 -2.90
N PRO A 45 -10.60 14.37 -2.71
CA PRO A 45 -10.36 13.11 -3.39
C PRO A 45 -10.44 13.40 -4.88
N ALA A 46 -9.29 13.42 -5.54
CA ALA A 46 -9.21 13.51 -6.98
C ALA A 46 -10.18 12.45 -7.55
N GLY A 47 -11.06 12.89 -8.44
CA GLY A 47 -11.97 11.99 -9.14
C GLY A 47 -11.18 10.77 -9.61
N GLN A 48 -11.68 9.59 -9.29
CA GLN A 48 -11.04 8.32 -9.61
C GLN A 48 -11.04 8.14 -11.13
N THR A 49 -10.10 8.79 -11.82
CA THR A 49 -9.65 8.34 -13.12
C THR A 49 -9.04 6.97 -12.90
N ALA A 50 -9.61 5.97 -13.56
CA ALA A 50 -9.03 4.63 -13.60
C ALA A 50 -7.52 4.76 -13.88
N PRO A 51 -6.65 4.12 -13.08
CA PRO A 51 -5.22 4.23 -13.32
C PRO A 51 -4.93 3.81 -14.77
N PRO A 52 -4.09 4.55 -15.51
CA PRO A 52 -3.64 4.09 -16.83
C PRO A 52 -3.10 2.67 -16.69
N ALA A 53 -3.35 1.83 -17.70
CA ALA A 53 -2.88 0.44 -17.72
C ALA A 53 -1.42 0.41 -17.24
N ALA A 54 -1.20 -0.20 -16.07
CA ALA A 54 0.08 -0.13 -15.38
C ALA A 54 1.16 -0.65 -16.33
N SER A 55 2.07 0.22 -16.77
CA SER A 55 3.25 -0.23 -17.49
C SER A 55 3.98 -1.20 -16.58
N VAL A 56 4.33 -2.37 -17.10
CA VAL A 56 5.08 -3.37 -16.33
C VAL A 56 6.36 -2.67 -15.85
N PRO A 57 6.58 -2.51 -14.53
CA PRO A 57 7.73 -1.79 -14.02
C PRO A 57 9.00 -2.44 -14.58
N LYS A 58 9.87 -1.63 -15.19
CA LYS A 58 11.15 -2.14 -15.70
C LYS A 58 11.99 -2.58 -14.50
N ARG A 59 12.22 -3.88 -14.37
CA ARG A 59 13.05 -4.50 -13.33
C ARG A 59 14.43 -3.86 -13.29
N LYS A 60 14.93 -3.57 -12.10
CA LYS A 60 16.22 -2.93 -11.83
C LYS A 60 17.20 -3.86 -11.14
N PHE A 61 16.73 -4.71 -10.22
CA PHE A 61 17.60 -5.56 -9.39
C PHE A 61 17.49 -7.04 -9.75
N PHE A 62 16.26 -7.56 -9.85
CA PHE A 62 16.03 -8.98 -10.11
C PHE A 62 16.21 -9.31 -11.59
N THR A 63 16.87 -10.44 -11.84
CA THR A 63 16.85 -11.07 -13.16
C THR A 63 15.43 -11.52 -13.53
N ALA A 64 15.18 -11.80 -14.81
CA ALA A 64 13.87 -12.30 -15.26
C ALA A 64 13.48 -13.62 -14.57
N ARG A 65 14.45 -14.44 -14.18
CA ARG A 65 14.21 -15.70 -13.47
C ARG A 65 13.87 -15.48 -12.01
N GLU A 66 14.67 -14.67 -11.32
CA GLU A 66 14.42 -14.30 -9.92
C GLU A 66 13.06 -13.61 -9.79
N TRP A 67 12.70 -12.73 -10.72
CA TRP A 67 11.39 -12.08 -10.72
C TRP A 67 10.22 -13.06 -10.71
N ARG A 68 10.30 -14.15 -11.49
CA ARG A 68 9.26 -15.20 -11.49
C ARG A 68 9.19 -15.91 -10.14
N THR A 69 10.35 -16.26 -9.57
CA THR A 69 10.43 -16.85 -8.22
C THR A 69 9.86 -15.91 -7.17
N VAL A 70 10.22 -14.63 -7.19
CA VAL A 70 9.73 -13.61 -6.25
C VAL A 70 8.22 -13.47 -6.35
N GLY A 71 7.66 -13.45 -7.57
CA GLY A 71 6.21 -13.38 -7.76
C GLY A 71 5.48 -14.58 -7.18
N VAL A 72 5.90 -15.79 -7.54
CA VAL A 72 5.28 -17.04 -7.03
C VAL A 72 5.43 -17.13 -5.50
N LEU A 73 6.63 -16.89 -4.97
CA LEU A 73 6.87 -16.95 -3.52
C LEU A 73 6.07 -15.88 -2.75
N ALA A 74 5.90 -14.68 -3.32
CA ALA A 74 5.10 -13.64 -2.69
C ALA A 74 3.61 -14.05 -2.62
N ASP A 75 3.08 -14.64 -3.69
CA ASP A 75 1.70 -15.14 -3.73
C ASP A 75 1.50 -16.39 -2.86
N ASP A 76 2.53 -17.24 -2.69
CA ASP A 76 2.48 -18.35 -1.73
C ASP A 76 2.42 -17.84 -0.27
N ILE A 77 2.89 -16.60 0.02
CA ILE A 77 2.88 -15.99 1.36
C ILE A 77 1.61 -15.20 1.63
N ILE A 78 1.14 -14.39 0.67
CA ILE A 78 -0.16 -13.71 0.72
C ILE A 78 -0.90 -14.03 -0.60
N PRO A 79 -1.68 -15.13 -0.63
CA PRO A 79 -2.45 -15.51 -1.79
C PRO A 79 -3.66 -14.59 -1.97
N ARG A 80 -4.25 -14.61 -3.16
CA ARG A 80 -5.58 -14.04 -3.37
C ARG A 80 -6.59 -14.82 -2.53
N ASP A 81 -7.48 -14.10 -1.86
CA ASP A 81 -8.63 -14.66 -1.14
C ASP A 81 -9.93 -13.92 -1.49
N ASP A 82 -11.02 -14.20 -0.78
CA ASP A 82 -12.32 -13.56 -1.00
C ASP A 82 -12.35 -12.08 -0.58
N ARG A 83 -11.39 -11.64 0.25
CA ARG A 83 -11.34 -10.29 0.82
C ARG A 83 -10.44 -9.37 0.00
N SER A 84 -9.35 -9.89 -0.55
CA SER A 84 -8.29 -9.10 -1.20
C SER A 84 -7.61 -9.82 -2.36
N GLY A 85 -6.86 -9.05 -3.15
CA GLY A 85 -5.96 -9.59 -4.17
C GLY A 85 -4.73 -10.24 -3.55
N SER A 86 -3.90 -10.86 -4.39
CA SER A 86 -2.63 -11.45 -3.97
C SER A 86 -1.53 -10.39 -3.73
N ALA A 87 -0.37 -10.84 -3.22
CA ALA A 87 0.84 -10.02 -3.14
C ALA A 87 1.24 -9.42 -4.49
N THR A 88 1.14 -10.20 -5.58
CA THR A 88 1.42 -9.70 -6.94
C THR A 88 0.41 -8.66 -7.39
N ASP A 89 -0.89 -8.80 -7.11
CA ASP A 89 -1.89 -7.76 -7.39
C ASP A 89 -1.58 -6.45 -6.67
N ALA A 90 -1.04 -6.54 -5.46
CA ALA A 90 -0.63 -5.40 -4.64
C ALA A 90 0.69 -4.75 -5.10
N GLY A 91 1.35 -5.31 -6.13
CA GLY A 91 2.60 -4.78 -6.67
C GLY A 91 3.84 -5.08 -5.82
N VAL A 92 3.76 -6.05 -4.90
CA VAL A 92 4.85 -6.40 -3.97
C VAL A 92 6.17 -6.71 -4.68
N PRO A 93 6.24 -7.51 -5.76
CA PRO A 93 7.51 -7.77 -6.44
C PRO A 93 8.19 -6.51 -6.98
N ALA A 94 7.41 -5.54 -7.47
CA ALA A 94 7.94 -4.27 -7.96
C ALA A 94 8.49 -3.41 -6.82
N TYR A 95 7.79 -3.38 -5.67
CA TYR A 95 8.30 -2.77 -4.45
C TYR A 95 9.62 -3.40 -4.01
N MET A 96 9.71 -4.74 -3.97
CA MET A 96 10.92 -5.44 -3.55
C MET A 96 12.08 -5.19 -4.50
N ASP A 97 11.84 -5.20 -5.82
CA ASP A 97 12.87 -4.89 -6.82
C ASP A 97 13.38 -3.45 -6.68
N HIS A 98 12.46 -2.50 -6.47
CA HIS A 98 12.84 -1.12 -6.22
C HIS A 98 13.65 -1.00 -4.93
N HIS A 99 13.17 -1.57 -3.82
CA HIS A 99 13.85 -1.55 -2.53
C HIS A 99 15.26 -2.14 -2.63
N MET A 100 15.47 -3.24 -3.37
CA MET A 100 16.81 -3.79 -3.57
C MET A 100 17.70 -2.95 -4.50
N SER A 101 17.11 -2.08 -5.33
CA SER A 101 17.84 -1.23 -6.29
C SER A 101 18.30 0.12 -5.74
N VAL A 102 17.70 0.60 -4.64
CA VAL A 102 18.07 1.91 -4.06
C VAL A 102 19.37 1.83 -3.28
N GLN A 103 20.08 2.95 -3.18
CA GLN A 103 21.40 3.03 -2.55
C GLN A 103 21.36 2.77 -1.03
N GLU A 104 20.24 3.04 -0.38
CA GLU A 104 20.03 2.87 1.06
C GLU A 104 20.01 1.40 1.50
N THR A 105 19.75 0.48 0.57
CA THR A 105 19.82 -0.95 0.85
C THR A 105 21.29 -1.37 0.94
N SER A 106 21.65 -2.15 1.95
CA SER A 106 23.03 -2.60 2.14
C SER A 106 23.42 -3.70 1.14
N ASP A 107 24.71 -3.83 0.84
CA ASP A 107 25.21 -4.89 -0.03
C ASP A 107 24.97 -6.28 0.57
N GLU A 108 25.08 -6.41 1.89
CA GLU A 108 24.77 -7.66 2.60
C GLU A 108 23.31 -8.06 2.39
N SER A 109 22.38 -7.10 2.39
CA SER A 109 20.96 -7.35 2.14
C SER A 109 20.71 -7.84 0.71
N ARG A 110 21.38 -7.22 -0.28
CA ARG A 110 21.31 -7.66 -1.69
C ARG A 110 21.88 -9.07 -1.88
N VAL A 111 23.02 -9.36 -1.24
CA VAL A 111 23.65 -10.68 -1.25
C VAL A 111 22.76 -11.72 -0.58
N ALA A 112 22.18 -11.40 0.58
CA ALA A 112 21.27 -12.29 1.31
C ALA A 112 20.01 -12.61 0.49
N MET A 113 19.40 -11.61 -0.16
CA MET A 113 18.24 -11.79 -1.04
C MET A 113 18.56 -12.77 -2.19
N ARG A 114 19.67 -12.56 -2.91
CA ARG A 114 20.07 -13.47 -4.01
C ARG A 114 20.47 -14.85 -3.51
N GLY A 115 21.18 -14.92 -2.39
CA GLY A 115 21.58 -16.16 -1.75
C GLY A 115 20.37 -17.03 -1.36
N GLY A 116 19.35 -16.40 -0.79
CA GLY A 116 18.11 -17.08 -0.41
C GLY A 116 17.27 -17.55 -1.60
N LEU A 117 17.13 -16.73 -2.64
CA LEU A 117 16.47 -17.15 -3.90
C LEU A 117 17.19 -18.34 -4.55
N ARG A 118 18.54 -18.35 -4.50
CA ARG A 118 19.33 -19.48 -4.98
C ARG A 118 19.18 -20.72 -4.10
N TRP A 119 19.12 -20.56 -2.79
CA TRP A 119 18.89 -21.65 -1.84
C TRP A 119 17.55 -22.33 -2.14
N LEU A 120 16.47 -21.55 -2.29
CA LEU A 120 15.14 -22.06 -2.57
C LEU A 120 15.08 -22.85 -3.88
N ASP A 121 15.71 -22.32 -4.92
CA ASP A 121 15.81 -22.99 -6.21
C ASP A 121 16.63 -24.27 -6.16
N THR A 122 17.73 -24.28 -5.38
CA THR A 122 18.58 -25.46 -5.18
C THR A 122 17.81 -26.55 -4.43
N GLU A 123 17.09 -26.19 -3.37
CA GLU A 123 16.31 -27.14 -2.58
C GLU A 123 15.15 -27.72 -3.38
N THR A 124 14.48 -26.91 -4.20
CA THR A 124 13.43 -27.39 -5.11
C THR A 124 13.98 -28.37 -6.14
N ARG A 125 15.11 -28.04 -6.79
CA ARG A 125 15.76 -28.94 -7.75
C ARG A 125 16.20 -30.24 -7.09
N ARG A 126 16.72 -30.17 -5.85
CA ARG A 126 17.14 -31.36 -5.09
C ARG A 126 15.97 -32.31 -4.83
N ARG A 127 14.79 -31.78 -4.47
CA ARG A 127 13.62 -32.60 -4.14
C ARG A 127 12.82 -33.05 -5.37
N PHE A 128 12.72 -32.21 -6.39
CA PHE A 128 11.74 -32.35 -7.47
C PHE A 128 12.29 -32.15 -8.88
N ASN A 129 13.59 -31.88 -9.03
CA ASN A 129 14.27 -31.63 -10.31
C ASN A 129 13.66 -30.50 -11.18
N VAL A 130 13.04 -29.51 -10.53
CA VAL A 130 12.47 -28.33 -11.19
C VAL A 130 12.86 -27.05 -10.45
N ALA A 131 12.79 -25.91 -11.12
CA ALA A 131 12.97 -24.61 -10.47
C ALA A 131 11.77 -24.30 -9.55
N TYR A 132 11.95 -23.49 -8.50
CA TYR A 132 10.87 -23.18 -7.55
C TYR A 132 9.59 -22.65 -8.21
N HIS A 133 9.71 -21.65 -9.09
CA HIS A 133 8.57 -21.07 -9.83
C HIS A 133 7.89 -22.03 -10.82
N GLN A 134 8.46 -23.22 -11.05
CA GLN A 134 7.90 -24.27 -11.91
C GLN A 134 7.36 -25.46 -11.10
N ALA A 135 7.66 -25.53 -9.80
CA ALA A 135 7.14 -26.56 -8.93
C ALA A 135 5.63 -26.38 -8.72
N SER A 136 4.92 -27.49 -8.56
CA SER A 136 3.51 -27.47 -8.16
C SER A 136 3.32 -26.82 -6.79
N GLU A 137 2.13 -26.31 -6.50
CA GLU A 137 1.82 -25.70 -5.20
C GLU A 137 2.13 -26.63 -4.03
N ALA A 138 1.72 -27.90 -4.11
CA ALA A 138 2.01 -28.90 -3.09
C ALA A 138 3.52 -29.08 -2.87
N GLN A 139 4.33 -29.09 -3.93
CA GLN A 139 5.79 -29.17 -3.82
C GLN A 139 6.40 -27.92 -3.19
N ARG A 140 5.88 -26.73 -3.51
CA ARG A 140 6.32 -25.47 -2.91
C ARG A 140 5.99 -25.46 -1.41
N HIS A 141 4.77 -25.81 -1.04
CA HIS A 141 4.33 -25.87 0.36
C HIS A 141 5.17 -26.86 1.18
N GLN A 142 5.51 -28.04 0.64
CA GLN A 142 6.43 -28.97 1.33
C GLN A 142 7.78 -28.36 1.69
N ILE A 143 8.31 -27.45 0.87
CA ILE A 143 9.58 -26.76 1.19
C ILE A 143 9.31 -25.62 2.17
N LEU A 144 8.22 -24.86 1.99
CA LEU A 144 7.89 -23.72 2.84
C LEU A 144 7.55 -24.14 4.27
N ASP A 145 6.80 -25.22 4.45
CA ASP A 145 6.42 -25.77 5.76
C ASP A 145 7.66 -26.11 6.61
N ASP A 146 8.73 -26.60 5.96
CA ASP A 146 10.00 -26.93 6.61
C ASP A 146 10.79 -25.69 7.09
N ILE A 147 10.50 -24.50 6.55
CA ILE A 147 11.29 -23.27 6.78
C ILE A 147 10.48 -22.09 7.33
N ALA A 148 9.16 -22.24 7.52
CA ALA A 148 8.26 -21.19 7.98
C ALA A 148 8.43 -20.81 9.47
N GLY A 149 9.07 -21.67 10.25
CA GLY A 149 9.31 -21.45 11.68
C GLY A 149 10.45 -20.46 12.00
N PRO A 150 10.71 -20.21 13.29
CA PRO A 150 11.86 -19.41 13.72
C PRO A 150 13.17 -20.02 13.25
N ALA A 151 14.00 -19.26 12.54
CA ALA A 151 15.24 -19.77 11.94
C ALA A 151 16.19 -20.44 12.95
N ALA A 152 16.24 -19.97 14.19
CA ALA A 152 17.07 -20.55 15.25
C ALA A 152 16.67 -22.00 15.62
N GLN A 153 15.41 -22.37 15.36
CA GLN A 153 14.86 -23.70 15.69
C GLN A 153 14.92 -24.66 14.48
N ALA A 154 15.25 -24.15 13.29
CA ALA A 154 15.34 -24.97 12.08
C ALA A 154 16.58 -25.90 12.13
N PRO A 155 16.49 -27.11 11.56
CA PRO A 155 17.63 -28.01 11.39
C PRO A 155 18.81 -27.28 10.72
N PRO A 156 20.08 -27.61 11.05
CA PRO A 156 21.24 -26.90 10.52
C PRO A 156 21.27 -26.75 9.00
N ALA A 157 20.82 -27.77 8.27
CA ALA A 157 20.76 -27.77 6.81
C ALA A 157 19.71 -26.79 6.23
N LEU A 158 18.63 -26.52 6.97
CA LEU A 158 17.51 -25.68 6.53
C LEU A 158 17.59 -24.25 7.07
N ARG A 159 18.44 -24.01 8.06
CA ARG A 159 18.61 -22.70 8.72
C ARG A 159 18.80 -21.52 7.74
N PRO A 160 19.62 -21.64 6.67
CA PRO A 160 19.75 -20.56 5.68
C PRO A 160 18.43 -20.25 4.97
N GLY A 161 17.67 -21.28 4.60
CA GLY A 161 16.34 -21.16 4.00
C GLY A 161 15.33 -20.51 4.93
N ALA A 162 15.30 -20.94 6.19
CA ALA A 162 14.42 -20.38 7.21
C ALA A 162 14.74 -18.91 7.53
N ALA A 163 16.02 -18.54 7.59
CA ALA A 163 16.43 -17.14 7.75
C ALA A 163 15.98 -16.28 6.57
N PHE A 164 16.20 -16.77 5.34
CA PHE A 164 15.74 -16.09 4.13
C PHE A 164 14.22 -15.93 4.09
N PHE A 165 13.47 -17.01 4.33
CA PHE A 165 12.01 -16.99 4.25
C PHE A 165 11.39 -16.03 5.26
N ASN A 166 11.95 -15.95 6.48
CA ASN A 166 11.50 -14.97 7.47
C ASN A 166 11.68 -13.53 6.99
N THR A 167 12.85 -13.18 6.46
CA THR A 167 13.09 -11.83 5.91
C THR A 167 12.20 -11.56 4.69
N PHE A 168 12.07 -12.52 3.78
CA PHE A 168 11.25 -12.39 2.59
C PHE A 168 9.77 -12.19 2.93
N ARG A 169 9.23 -12.98 3.86
CA ARG A 169 7.85 -12.84 4.37
C ARG A 169 7.59 -11.47 4.98
N ASN A 170 8.53 -10.93 5.75
CA ASN A 170 8.41 -9.59 6.32
C ASN A 170 8.34 -8.51 5.22
N MET A 171 9.14 -8.65 4.16
CA MET A 171 9.09 -7.74 3.02
C MET A 171 7.76 -7.85 2.25
N VAL A 172 7.23 -9.05 2.08
CA VAL A 172 5.92 -9.28 1.43
C VAL A 172 4.81 -8.62 2.25
N ALA A 173 4.77 -8.85 3.56
CA ALA A 173 3.79 -8.22 4.44
C ALA A 173 3.90 -6.69 4.43
N SER A 174 5.13 -6.16 4.48
CA SER A 174 5.38 -4.71 4.44
C SER A 174 4.90 -4.09 3.12
N GLY A 175 5.19 -4.73 2.00
CA GLY A 175 4.74 -4.29 0.67
C GLY A 175 3.21 -4.37 0.53
N PHE A 176 2.61 -5.48 0.95
CA PHE A 176 1.18 -5.71 0.81
C PHE A 176 0.36 -4.74 1.66
N PHE A 177 0.65 -4.66 2.96
CA PHE A 177 -0.11 -3.83 3.90
C PHE A 177 0.22 -2.33 3.83
N SER A 178 1.21 -1.93 3.02
CA SER A 178 1.42 -0.52 2.64
C SER A 178 0.76 -0.14 1.30
N SER A 179 0.16 -1.10 0.61
CA SER A 179 -0.56 -0.87 -0.65
C SER A 179 -2.03 -0.49 -0.42
N ALA A 180 -2.66 0.09 -1.45
CA ALA A 180 -4.10 0.37 -1.41
C ALA A 180 -4.96 -0.90 -1.27
N ILE A 181 -4.48 -2.07 -1.75
CA ILE A 181 -5.16 -3.35 -1.58
C ILE A 181 -5.10 -3.77 -0.11
N GLY A 182 -3.91 -3.76 0.48
CA GLY A 182 -3.71 -4.13 1.89
C GLY A 182 -4.39 -3.18 2.87
N TRP A 183 -4.47 -1.88 2.58
CA TRP A 183 -5.22 -0.94 3.43
C TRP A 183 -6.71 -1.27 3.52
N LYS A 184 -7.31 -1.64 2.38
CA LYS A 184 -8.71 -2.08 2.32
C LYS A 184 -8.90 -3.42 3.03
N ASP A 185 -7.94 -4.33 2.87
CA ASP A 185 -7.92 -5.64 3.53
C ASP A 185 -7.93 -5.53 5.06
N LEU A 186 -7.12 -4.61 5.60
CA LEU A 186 -7.07 -4.28 7.03
C LEU A 186 -8.32 -3.54 7.54
N GLN A 187 -9.21 -3.11 6.64
CA GLN A 187 -10.33 -2.22 6.95
C GLN A 187 -9.88 -0.98 7.72
N TYR A 188 -8.69 -0.46 7.38
CA TYR A 188 -8.08 0.65 8.10
C TYR A 188 -8.93 1.92 7.97
N GLN A 189 -9.44 2.42 9.10
CA GLN A 189 -10.27 3.64 9.19
C GLN A 189 -9.48 4.90 9.55
N GLY A 190 -8.15 4.81 9.71
CA GLY A 190 -7.32 5.95 10.07
C GLY A 190 -7.14 6.95 8.92
N ASN A 191 -6.55 8.11 9.21
CA ASN A 191 -6.41 9.24 8.28
C ASN A 191 -7.72 9.81 7.71
N VAL A 192 -8.87 9.37 8.22
CA VAL A 192 -10.16 10.02 7.99
C VAL A 192 -10.32 11.15 9.01
N PHE A 193 -10.49 12.37 8.53
CA PHE A 193 -10.77 13.52 9.40
C PHE A 193 -12.09 13.29 10.14
N ASN A 194 -12.05 13.24 11.48
CA ASN A 194 -13.24 13.18 12.31
C ASN A 194 -13.59 14.57 12.84
N PRO A 195 -14.55 15.30 12.24
CA PRO A 195 -14.94 16.64 12.70
C PRO A 195 -15.59 16.61 14.09
N ASN A 196 -16.08 15.46 14.52
CA ASN A 196 -16.79 15.27 15.80
C ASN A 196 -15.90 14.56 16.83
N TRP A 197 -14.58 14.66 16.71
CA TRP A 197 -13.67 14.12 17.71
C TRP A 197 -13.78 14.92 19.02
N GLN A 198 -14.40 14.31 20.03
CA GLN A 198 -14.61 14.92 21.35
C GLN A 198 -13.44 14.68 22.34
N GLY A 199 -12.32 14.13 21.85
CA GLY A 199 -11.20 13.71 22.68
C GLY A 199 -11.34 12.30 23.24
N CYS A 200 -10.42 11.95 24.13
CA CYS A 200 -10.39 10.73 24.92
C CYS A 200 -11.61 10.69 25.86
N PRO A 201 -12.25 9.52 26.02
CA PRO A 201 -13.42 9.39 26.88
C PRO A 201 -13.05 9.54 28.36
N LYS A 202 -14.00 10.06 29.16
CA LYS A 202 -13.80 10.32 30.61
C LYS A 202 -13.21 9.14 31.41
N PRO A 203 -13.64 7.87 31.22
CA PRO A 203 -13.02 6.74 31.93
C PRO A 203 -11.53 6.58 31.66
N ALA A 204 -11.04 6.92 30.46
CA ALA A 204 -9.62 6.85 30.12
C ALA A 204 -8.82 7.99 30.77
N LEU A 205 -9.41 9.19 30.82
CA LEU A 205 -8.85 10.36 31.50
C LEU A 205 -8.72 10.12 33.01
N ASP A 206 -9.79 9.63 33.64
CA ASP A 206 -9.84 9.35 35.07
C ASP A 206 -8.81 8.28 35.47
N LYS A 207 -8.64 7.23 34.65
CA LYS A 207 -7.63 6.19 34.87
C LYS A 207 -6.20 6.74 34.86
N LEU A 208 -5.93 7.73 34.00
CA LEU A 208 -4.62 8.33 33.85
C LEU A 208 -4.39 9.54 34.77
N GLY A 209 -5.43 10.00 35.49
CA GLY A 209 -5.34 11.19 36.35
C GLY A 209 -5.10 12.49 35.58
N VAL A 210 -5.45 12.53 34.30
CA VAL A 210 -5.27 13.71 33.43
C VAL A 210 -6.62 14.31 33.05
N SER A 211 -6.67 15.62 32.83
CA SER A 211 -7.84 16.30 32.29
C SER A 211 -7.46 17.23 31.14
N TYR A 212 -8.45 17.63 30.35
CA TYR A 212 -8.25 18.60 29.27
C TYR A 212 -7.98 20.03 29.77
N ASP A 213 -8.19 20.29 31.06
CA ASP A 213 -8.00 21.62 31.68
C ASP A 213 -6.54 22.08 31.66
N LEU A 214 -5.58 21.17 31.42
CA LEU A 214 -4.15 21.47 31.32
C LEU A 214 -3.73 22.10 29.98
N MET A 215 -4.52 21.97 28.90
CA MET A 215 -4.18 22.58 27.60
C MET A 215 -4.42 24.10 27.53
N THR A 216 -5.00 24.68 28.58
CA THR A 216 -5.20 26.13 28.74
C THR A 216 -3.91 26.88 29.08
N THR A 217 -2.79 26.18 29.25
CA THR A 217 -1.46 26.74 29.55
C THR A 217 -0.67 27.22 28.33
N ARG A 218 -1.26 27.27 27.13
CA ARG A 218 -0.63 27.96 26.00
C ARG A 218 -0.41 29.43 26.39
N VAL A 219 0.85 29.81 26.54
CA VAL A 219 1.27 31.21 26.58
C VAL A 219 0.65 31.90 25.36
N ALA A 220 -0.23 32.89 25.59
CA ALA A 220 -0.76 33.70 24.50
C ALA A 220 0.43 34.31 23.73
N PRO A 221 0.43 34.33 22.39
CA PRO A 221 1.52 34.96 21.64
C PRO A 221 1.64 36.42 22.09
N GLN A 222 2.73 36.73 22.79
CA GLN A 222 3.02 38.07 23.27
C GLN A 222 3.26 38.97 22.05
N GLY A 223 2.40 39.97 21.87
CA GLY A 223 2.60 41.06 20.92
C GLY A 223 2.04 40.79 19.52
N THR A 224 0.80 41.22 19.29
CA THR A 224 0.47 41.87 18.02
C THR A 224 0.26 43.34 18.35
N PRO A 225 1.13 44.27 17.91
CA PRO A 225 0.85 45.68 18.06
C PRO A 225 -0.38 45.99 17.21
N THR A 226 -1.43 46.50 17.85
CA THR A 226 -2.52 47.21 17.18
C THR A 226 -1.91 48.31 16.33
N ARG A 227 -2.08 48.21 15.01
CA ARG A 227 -1.92 49.34 14.10
C ARG A 227 -3.27 49.99 13.90
#